data_AF-A0A2W6AFS4-F1
#
_entry.id   AF-A0A2W6AFS4-F1
#
_cell.length_a   1.000
_cell.length_b   1.000
_cell.length_c   1.000
_cell.angle_alpha   90.00
_cell.angle_beta   90.00
_cell.angle_gamma   90.00
#
_symmetry.space_group_name_H-M   'P 1'
#
loop_
_entity.id
_entity.type
_entity.pdbx_description
1 polymer ?
#
loop_
_entity_poly.entity_id
_entity_poly.type
_entity_poly.pdbx_seq_one_letter_code
_entity_poly.pdbx_strand_id
1 'polypeptide(L)' 'MQVYDSILDTIGNTPLVRVPKLNRGLKPTILAKIEYLNPGGSVK' A
#
# COMPACT_ATOMS: atom_id res chain seq x y z
N MET A 1 -17.36 6.41 9.32
CA MET A 1 -16.48 5.40 9.93
C MET A 1 -16.98 4.04 9.47
N GLN A 2 -16.12 3.21 8.87
CA GLN A 2 -16.51 1.83 8.50
C GLN A 2 -16.28 0.93 9.71
N VAL A 3 -17.23 0.04 9.97
CA VAL A 3 -17.14 -1.02 10.99
C VAL A 3 -16.99 -2.34 10.24
N TYR A 4 -16.06 -3.18 10.69
CA TYR A 4 -15.79 -4.48 10.09
C TYR A 4 -16.11 -5.58 11.11
N ASP A 5 -16.56 -6.73 10.62
CA ASP A 5 -16.94 -7.88 11.47
C ASP A 5 -15.71 -8.70 11.89
N SER A 6 -14.63 -8.63 11.10
CA SER A 6 -13.35 -9.28 11.37
C SER A 6 -12.17 -8.41 10.99
N ILE A 7 -11.04 -8.59 11.68
CA ILE A 7 -9.76 -7.99 11.27
C ILE A 7 -9.31 -8.49 9.89
N LEU A 8 -9.74 -9.70 9.49
CA LEU A 8 -9.44 -10.25 8.16
C LEU A 8 -10.09 -9.43 7.04
N ASP A 9 -11.20 -8.73 7.33
CA ASP A 9 -11.89 -7.88 6.35
C ASP A 9 -11.11 -6.59 6.04
N THR A 10 -10.06 -6.32 6.83
CA THR A 10 -9.16 -5.17 6.64
C THR A 10 -7.86 -5.53 5.91
N ILE A 11 -7.70 -6.78 5.47
CA ILE A 11 -6.57 -7.21 4.63
C ILE A 11 -6.70 -6.59 3.23
N GLY A 12 -5.56 -6.16 2.67
CA GLY A 12 -5.48 -5.59 1.34
C GLY A 12 -5.82 -4.10 1.32
N ASN A 13 -6.27 -3.61 0.16
CA ASN A 13 -6.59 -2.19 -0.09
C ASN A 13 -5.50 -1.19 0.37
N THR A 14 -4.25 -1.66 0.46
CA THR A 14 -3.10 -0.84 0.81
C THR A 14 -2.83 0.18 -0.29
N PRO A 15 -2.34 1.39 0.04
CA PRO A 15 -2.21 2.44 -0.96
C PRO A 15 -1.08 2.14 -1.95
N LEU A 16 -1.26 2.63 -3.18
CA LEU A 16 -0.17 2.86 -4.13
C LEU A 16 0.32 4.29 -3.96
N VAL A 17 1.60 4.45 -3.66
CA VAL A 17 2.23 5.75 -3.41
C VAL A 17 3.28 6.03 -4.46
N ARG A 18 3.23 7.20 -5.09
CA ARG A 18 4.24 7.65 -6.04
C ARG A 18 5.58 7.87 -5.33
N VAL A 19 6.69 7.49 -5.96
CA VAL A 19 8.05 7.71 -5.41
C VAL A 19 8.85 8.68 -6.30
N PRO A 20 8.71 10.01 -6.13
CA PRO A 20 9.29 10.99 -7.05
C PRO A 20 10.83 10.97 -7.08
N LYS A 21 11.47 10.68 -5.94
CA LYS A 21 12.94 10.68 -5.82
C LYS A 21 13.59 9.59 -6.67
N LEU A 22 12.96 8.43 -6.80
CA LEU A 22 13.43 7.33 -7.65
C LEU A 22 13.10 7.57 -9.13
N ASN A 23 12.13 8.44 -9.43
CA ASN A 23 11.66 8.71 -10.78
C ASN A 23 12.53 9.72 -11.55
N ARG A 24 13.54 10.33 -10.92
CA ARG A 24 14.29 11.44 -11.51
C ARG A 24 15.12 10.95 -12.70
N GLY A 25 14.82 11.46 -13.90
CA GLY A 25 15.50 11.08 -15.14
C GLY A 25 14.95 9.82 -15.81
N LEU A 26 13.88 9.23 -15.28
CA LEU A 26 13.21 8.05 -15.83
C LEU A 26 11.87 8.47 -16.46
N LYS A 27 11.59 7.95 -17.66
CA LYS A 27 10.28 8.08 -18.32
C LYS A 27 9.12 7.36 -17.62
N PRO A 28 9.28 6.13 -17.06
CA PRO A 28 8.16 5.44 -16.44
C PRO A 28 7.66 6.16 -15.16
N THR A 29 6.48 5.74 -14.67
CA THR A 29 6.00 6.08 -13.34
C THR A 29 6.36 4.97 -12.36
N ILE A 30 7.11 5.31 -11.30
CA ILE A 30 7.41 4.38 -10.20
C ILE A 30 6.42 4.58 -9.05
N LEU A 31 5.78 3.48 -8.64
CA LEU A 31 4.84 3.42 -7.52
C LEU A 31 5.30 2.36 -6.51
N ALA A 32 5.06 2.60 -5.22
CA ALA A 32 5.24 1.65 -4.14
C ALA A 32 3.88 1.22 -3.60
N LYS A 33 3.64 -0.09 -3.52
CA LYS A 33 2.47 -0.67 -2.85
C LYS A 33 2.81 -0.91 -1.38
N ILE A 34 2.08 -0.26 -0.47
CA ILE A 34 2.49 -0.14 0.93
C ILE A 34 1.91 -1.29 1.78
N GLU A 35 2.41 -2.50 1.55
CA GLU A 35 1.87 -3.73 2.16
C GLU A 35 2.05 -3.83 3.69
N TYR A 36 2.93 -3.04 4.30
CA TYR A 36 3.06 -3.05 5.78
C TYR A 36 1.81 -2.53 6.50
N LEU A 37 0.90 -1.86 5.78
CA LEU A 37 -0.36 -1.35 6.33
C LEU A 37 -1.46 -2.42 6.43
N ASN A 38 -1.20 -3.65 6.00
CA ASN A 38 -2.05 -4.77 6.37
C ASN A 38 -2.02 -4.98 7.90
N PRO A 39 -3.06 -5.59 8.50
CA PRO A 39 -3.13 -5.82 9.95
C PRO A 39 -1.97 -6.60 10.55
N GLY A 40 -1.36 -7.52 9.77
CA GLY A 40 -0.19 -8.29 10.18
C GLY A 40 1.14 -7.53 10.09
N GLY A 41 1.13 -6.28 9.66
CA GLY A 41 2.34 -5.46 9.48
C GLY A 41 3.17 -5.84 8.26
N SER A 42 2.65 -6.71 7.39
CA SER A 42 3.38 -7.26 6.25
C SER A 42 2.43 -7.68 5.12
N VAL A 43 2.99 -8.09 3.98
CA VAL A 43 2.22 -8.69 2.87
C VAL A 43 1.65 -10.08 3.19
N LYS A 44 2.17 -10.72 4.24
CA LYS A 44 1.69 -11.99 4.80
C LYS A 44 0.71 -11.70 5.93
#